data_AF-A0A7K0RCC3-F1
#
_entry.id   AF-A0A7K0RCC3-F1
#
_cell.length_a   1.000
_cell.length_b   1.000
_cell.length_c   1.000
_cell.angle_alpha   90.00
_cell.angle_beta   90.00
_cell.angle_gamma   90.00
#
_symmetry.space_group_name_H-M   'P 1'
#
loop_
_entity.id
_entity.type
_entity.pdbx_description
1 polymer ?
#
loop_
_entity_poly.entity_id
_entity_poly.type
_entity_poly.pdbx_seq_one_letter_code
_entity_poly.pdbx_strand_id
1 'polypeptide(L)'
;MTKKLSPEDEEHYAALAEKINSGDFEVVPGSVLTGAAAAEAGRAFLLKEYGSEEALAAALRPGRPKLGNAYERGPSREIRGRVTAQQFRAIAELQARTSRSQSEIVRDAIQAL
;
A
#
# COMPACT_ATOMS: atom_id res chain seq x y z
N MET A 1 24.67 -3.87 -6.25
CA MET A 1 25.16 -3.83 -7.64
C MET A 1 24.15 -3.07 -8.47
N THR A 2 24.45 -1.83 -8.85
CA THR A 2 23.64 -1.08 -9.83
C THR A 2 24.00 -1.61 -11.21
N LYS A 3 23.09 -2.38 -11.83
CA LYS A 3 23.23 -2.79 -13.23
C LYS A 3 23.17 -1.52 -14.07
N LYS A 4 24.30 -1.13 -14.69
CA LYS A 4 24.30 -0.02 -15.66
C LYS A 4 23.40 -0.42 -16.83
N LEU A 5 22.59 0.53 -17.31
CA LEU A 5 21.83 0.34 -18.54
C LEU A 5 22.81 0.05 -19.69
N SER A 6 22.38 -0.76 -20.65
CA SER A 6 23.17 -0.90 -21.88
C SER A 6 23.10 0.41 -22.68
N PRO A 7 24.10 0.68 -23.55
CA PRO A 7 24.06 1.87 -24.42
C PRO A 7 22.79 1.94 -25.28
N GLU A 8 22.25 0.79 -25.69
CA GLU A 8 21.00 0.67 -26.45
C GLU A 8 19.78 1.08 -25.61
N ASP A 9 19.77 0.71 -24.33
CA ASP A 9 18.72 1.14 -23.40
C ASP A 9 18.76 2.65 -23.17
N GLU A 10 19.96 3.23 -23.01
CA GLU A 10 20.13 4.67 -22.80
C GLU A 10 19.60 5.49 -24.00
N GLU A 11 19.91 5.08 -25.23
CA GLU A 11 19.40 5.71 -26.45
C GLU A 11 17.88 5.54 -26.58
N HIS A 12 17.36 4.35 -26.27
CA HIS A 12 15.92 4.08 -26.27
C HIS A 12 15.15 4.98 -25.29
N TYR A 13 15.63 5.10 -24.05
CA TYR A 13 14.98 5.94 -23.05
C TYR A 13 15.15 7.44 -23.32
N ALA A 14 16.25 7.87 -23.92
CA ALA A 14 16.43 9.25 -24.36
C ALA A 14 15.42 9.64 -25.46
N ALA A 15 15.27 8.79 -26.48
CA ALA A 15 14.30 9.00 -27.55
C ALA A 15 12.85 8.96 -27.04
N LEU A 16 12.56 8.11 -26.05
CA LEU A 16 11.26 8.07 -25.38
C LEU A 16 10.98 9.36 -24.60
N ALA A 17 11.96 9.87 -23.87
CA ALA A 17 11.85 11.11 -23.11
C ALA A 17 11.59 12.32 -24.03
N GLU A 18 12.25 12.37 -25.18
CA GLU A 18 12.02 13.43 -26.18
C GLU A 18 10.58 13.41 -26.71
N LYS A 19 10.05 12.23 -27.09
CA LYS A 19 8.67 12.06 -27.56
C LYS A 19 7.63 12.46 -26.51
N ILE A 20 7.90 12.16 -25.24
CA ILE A 20 7.01 12.55 -24.13
C ILE A 20 7.01 14.08 -23.97
N ASN A 21 8.18 14.71 -24.06
CA ASN A 21 8.31 16.16 -23.93
C ASN A 21 7.75 16.93 -25.13
N SER A 22 7.79 16.36 -26.34
CA SER A 22 7.21 16.98 -27.54
C SER A 22 5.69 16.88 -27.62
N GLY A 23 5.08 16.02 -26.79
CA GLY A 23 3.64 15.74 -26.82
C GLY A 23 3.23 14.75 -27.90
N ASP A 24 4.19 14.18 -28.65
CA ASP A 24 3.96 13.17 -29.69
C ASP A 24 3.90 11.73 -29.12
N PHE A 25 3.91 11.61 -27.79
CA PHE A 25 3.81 10.32 -27.12
C PHE A 25 2.37 9.88 -26.98
N GLU A 26 1.97 8.93 -27.83
CA GLU A 26 0.75 8.17 -27.63
C GLU A 26 1.01 7.00 -26.67
N VAL A 27 0.32 7.01 -25.53
CA VAL A 27 0.24 5.82 -24.67
C VAL A 27 -0.56 4.77 -25.43
N VAL A 28 0.11 3.78 -26.00
CA VAL A 28 -0.56 2.56 -26.45
C VAL A 28 -0.89 1.78 -25.18
N PRO A 29 -2.17 1.69 -24.75
CA PRO A 29 -2.50 0.82 -23.64
C PRO A 29 -2.11 -0.60 -24.05
N GLY A 30 -1.13 -1.17 -23.34
CA GLY A 30 -0.77 -2.56 -23.53
C GLY A 30 -2.03 -3.42 -23.40
N SER A 31 -2.11 -4.51 -24.17
CA SER A 31 -3.20 -5.46 -24.03
C SER A 31 -3.19 -5.99 -22.59
N VAL A 32 -4.15 -5.53 -21.79
CA VAL A 32 -4.30 -6.02 -20.42
C VAL A 32 -4.83 -7.44 -20.53
N LEU A 33 -3.95 -8.42 -20.32
CA LEU A 33 -4.39 -9.80 -20.17
C LEU A 33 -5.29 -9.88 -18.95
N THR A 34 -6.43 -10.57 -19.09
CA THR A 34 -7.38 -10.78 -18.00
C THR A 34 -7.75 -12.24 -17.89
N GLY A 35 -8.28 -12.65 -16.74
CA GLY A 35 -8.76 -14.01 -16.49
C GLY A 35 -7.68 -15.07 -16.72
N ALA A 36 -8.00 -16.10 -17.49
CA ALA A 36 -7.12 -17.24 -17.74
C ALA A 36 -5.82 -16.84 -18.45
N ALA A 37 -5.88 -15.93 -19.42
CA ALA A 37 -4.69 -15.48 -20.16
C ALA A 37 -3.70 -14.74 -19.26
N ALA A 38 -4.19 -13.97 -18.28
CA ALA A 38 -3.35 -13.32 -17.27
C ALA A 38 -2.70 -14.34 -16.33
N ALA A 39 -3.47 -15.35 -15.91
CA ALA A 39 -2.97 -16.41 -15.04
C ALA A 39 -1.85 -17.21 -15.72
N GLU A 40 -2.02 -17.57 -16.99
CA GLU A 40 -1.02 -18.28 -17.77
C GLU A 40 0.26 -17.47 -17.97
N ALA A 41 0.13 -16.21 -18.41
CA ALA A 41 1.28 -15.32 -18.59
C ALA A 41 2.03 -15.07 -17.26
N GLY A 42 1.29 -14.87 -16.17
CA GLY A 42 1.85 -14.74 -14.83
C GLY A 42 2.58 -16.00 -14.37
N ARG A 43 2.04 -17.19 -14.66
CA ARG A 43 2.67 -18.46 -14.31
C ARG A 43 3.95 -18.70 -15.09
N ALA A 44 3.94 -18.43 -16.40
CA ALA A 44 5.13 -18.50 -17.25
C ALA A 44 6.23 -17.54 -16.76
N PHE A 45 5.86 -16.32 -16.37
CA PHE A 45 6.77 -15.36 -15.77
C PHE A 45 7.39 -15.88 -14.47
N LEU A 46 6.58 -16.40 -13.54
CA LEU A 46 7.07 -16.93 -12.27
C LEU A 46 8.00 -18.13 -12.48
N LEU A 47 7.68 -19.03 -13.41
CA LEU A 47 8.56 -20.17 -13.73
C LEU A 47 9.90 -19.72 -14.33
N LYS A 48 9.90 -18.68 -15.17
CA LYS A 48 11.14 -18.10 -15.72
C LYS A 48 12.05 -17.53 -14.62
N GLU A 49 11.47 -16.84 -13.64
CA GLU A 49 12.24 -16.18 -12.58
C GLU A 49 12.72 -17.15 -11.49
N TYR A 50 11.88 -18.11 -11.08
CA TYR A 50 12.19 -19.05 -10.01
C TYR A 50 12.81 -20.37 -10.51
N GLY A 51 12.75 -20.64 -11.81
CA GLY A 51 13.40 -21.79 -12.47
C GLY A 51 12.65 -23.12 -12.36
N SER A 52 11.87 -23.34 -11.30
CA SER A 52 11.02 -24.54 -11.16
C SER A 52 9.77 -24.28 -10.32
N GLU A 53 8.77 -25.15 -10.44
CA GLU A 53 7.53 -25.05 -9.67
C GLU A 53 7.80 -25.29 -8.16
N GLU A 54 8.77 -26.14 -7.82
CA GLU A 54 9.18 -26.41 -6.44
C GLU A 54 9.85 -25.19 -5.81
N ALA A 55 10.71 -24.50 -6.55
CA ALA A 55 11.37 -23.28 -6.10
C ALA A 55 10.35 -22.15 -5.88
N LEU A 56 9.38 -22.01 -6.79
CA LEU A 56 8.27 -21.07 -6.63
C LEU A 56 7.42 -21.40 -5.39
N ALA A 57 7.05 -22.66 -5.20
CA ALA A 57 6.28 -23.10 -4.03
C ALA A 57 7.04 -22.85 -2.71
N ALA A 58 8.35 -23.09 -2.69
CA ALA A 58 9.19 -22.80 -1.53
C ALA A 58 9.25 -21.30 -1.22
N ALA A 59 9.33 -20.45 -2.25
CA ALA A 59 9.32 -18.99 -2.09
C ALA A 59 7.97 -18.45 -1.60
N LEU A 60 6.85 -19.09 -1.98
CA LEU A 60 5.50 -18.73 -1.54
C LEU A 60 5.14 -19.27 -0.16
N ARG A 61 5.85 -20.31 0.33
CA ARG A 61 5.61 -20.99 1.61
C ARG A 61 5.60 -20.10 2.86
N PRO A 62 6.42 -19.03 3.00
CA PRO A 62 6.34 -18.13 4.14
C PRO A 62 4.99 -17.37 4.20
N GLY A 63 4.24 -17.39 3.10
CA GLY A 63 2.98 -16.67 2.96
C GLY A 63 3.19 -15.15 2.99
N ARG A 64 2.08 -14.43 3.11
CA ARG A 64 2.10 -12.97 3.27
C ARG A 64 2.58 -12.63 4.69
N PRO A 65 3.63 -11.82 4.86
CA PRO A 65 3.96 -11.25 6.16
C PRO A 65 2.75 -10.50 6.71
N LYS A 66 2.40 -10.74 7.97
CA LYS A 66 1.33 -9.99 8.63
C LYS A 66 1.77 -8.54 8.80
N LEU A 67 1.34 -7.67 7.90
CA LEU A 67 1.39 -6.22 8.07
C LEU A 67 0.37 -5.84 9.15
N GLY A 68 0.84 -5.79 10.40
CA GLY A 68 0.01 -5.57 11.57
C GLY A 68 0.20 -6.69 12.60
N ASN A 69 1.21 -6.51 13.45
CA ASN A 69 1.38 -7.00 14.83
C ASN A 69 2.87 -7.11 15.21
N ALA A 70 3.69 -6.16 14.75
CA ALA A 70 5.03 -5.90 15.26
C ALA A 70 5.12 -4.56 16.01
N TYR A 71 3.98 -3.90 16.28
CA TYR A 71 3.91 -3.02 17.43
C TYR A 71 3.85 -3.93 18.65
N GLU A 72 4.91 -3.87 19.44
CA GLU A 72 4.99 -4.44 20.77
C GLU A 72 3.61 -4.42 21.43
N ARG A 73 3.13 -5.58 21.88
CA ARG A 73 2.02 -5.64 22.84
C ARG A 73 2.54 -5.05 24.16
N GLY A 74 2.72 -3.74 24.20
CA GLY A 74 2.69 -3.00 25.44
C GLY A 74 1.29 -3.08 26.03
N PRO A 75 1.12 -2.93 27.35
CA PRO A 75 -0.20 -2.87 27.97
C PRO A 75 -0.88 -1.56 27.56
N SER A 76 -1.36 -1.46 26.32
CA SER A 76 -2.27 -0.41 25.94
C SER A 76 -3.55 -0.67 26.71
N ARG A 77 -3.78 0.14 27.74
CA ARG A 77 -4.90 -0.03 28.67
C ARG A 77 -6.20 0.14 27.89
N GLU A 78 -6.88 -0.96 27.61
CA GLU A 78 -8.21 -0.91 27.02
C GLU A 78 -9.18 -0.32 28.05
N ILE A 79 -9.60 0.93 27.84
CA ILE A 79 -10.54 1.62 28.72
C ILE A 79 -11.93 1.49 28.11
N ARG A 80 -12.79 0.70 28.78
CA ARG A 80 -14.22 0.60 28.43
C ARG A 80 -15.03 1.48 29.37
N GLY A 81 -15.74 2.45 28.82
CA GLY A 81 -16.61 3.35 29.57
C GLY A 81 -17.93 3.58 28.84
N ARG A 82 -19.03 3.70 29.60
CA ARG A 82 -20.32 4.07 29.03
C ARG A 82 -20.36 5.59 28.84
N VAL A 83 -20.56 6.03 27.61
CA VAL A 83 -20.77 7.44 27.28
C VAL A 83 -22.26 7.76 27.44
N THR A 84 -22.59 8.76 28.25
CA THR A 84 -23.97 9.24 28.39
C THR A 84 -24.34 10.14 27.20
N ALA A 85 -25.63 10.29 26.91
CA ALA A 85 -26.10 11.19 25.86
C ALA A 85 -25.66 12.65 26.07
N GLN A 86 -25.54 13.08 27.33
CA GLN A 86 -25.04 14.42 27.67
C GLN A 86 -23.56 14.58 27.30
N GLN A 87 -22.73 13.59 27.63
CA GLN A 87 -21.30 13.60 27.28
C GLN A 87 -21.10 13.59 25.77
N PHE A 88 -21.89 12.81 25.04
CA PHE A 88 -21.83 12.78 23.58
C PHE A 88 -22.16 14.14 22.95
N ARG A 89 -23.19 14.83 23.45
CA ARG A 89 -23.53 16.19 23.00
C ARG A 89 -22.42 17.20 23.27
N ALA A 90 -21.81 17.15 24.46
CA ALA A 90 -20.69 18.02 24.79
C ALA A 90 -19.47 17.80 23.86
N ILE A 91 -19.18 16.55 23.48
CA ILE A 91 -18.12 16.22 22.51
C ILE A 91 -18.47 16.77 21.12
N ALA A 92 -19.72 16.68 20.69
CA ALA A 92 -20.17 17.22 19.41
C ALA A 92 -20.06 18.76 19.34
N GLU A 93 -20.40 19.45 20.43
CA GLU A 93 -20.21 20.90 20.56
C GLU A 93 -18.72 21.29 20.53
N LEU A 94 -17.86 20.52 21.19
CA LEU A 94 -16.41 20.73 21.15
C LEU A 94 -15.84 20.52 19.75
N GLN A 95 -16.29 19.49 19.03
CA GLN A 95 -15.90 19.24 17.64
C GLN A 95 -16.29 20.43 16.75
N ALA A 96 -17.52 20.93 16.88
CA ALA A 96 -18.00 22.07 16.11
C ALA A 96 -17.17 23.35 16.34
N ARG A 97 -16.62 23.53 17.55
CA ARG A 97 -15.83 24.70 17.92
C ARG A 97 -14.34 24.61 17.59
N THR A 98 -13.79 23.41 17.52
CA THR A 98 -12.32 23.21 17.48
C THR A 98 -11.80 22.65 16.17
N SER A 99 -12.68 22.25 15.24
CA SER A 99 -12.31 21.55 13.99
C SER A 99 -11.51 20.26 14.21
N ARG A 100 -11.44 19.76 15.45
CA ARG A 100 -10.76 18.52 15.83
C ARG A 100 -11.70 17.33 15.69
N SER A 101 -11.15 16.16 15.40
CA SER A 101 -11.97 14.94 15.36
C SER A 101 -12.42 14.53 16.76
N GLN A 102 -13.59 13.87 16.87
CA GLN A 102 -14.08 13.35 18.15
C GLN A 102 -13.05 12.41 18.81
N SER A 103 -12.38 11.60 18.00
CA SER A 103 -11.33 10.68 18.45
C SER A 103 -10.13 11.40 19.08
N GLU A 104 -9.71 12.54 18.54
CA GLU A 104 -8.64 13.35 19.13
C GLU A 104 -9.08 13.95 20.47
N ILE A 105 -10.28 14.52 20.51
CA ILE A 105 -10.84 15.13 21.73
C ILE A 105 -10.93 14.08 22.86
N VAL A 106 -11.40 12.88 22.55
CA VAL A 106 -11.52 11.78 23.52
C VAL A 106 -10.16 11.26 23.97
N ARG A 107 -9.19 11.11 23.06
CA ARG A 107 -7.84 10.66 23.42
C ARG A 107 -7.12 11.64 24.34
N ASP A 108 -7.17 12.93 24.03
CA ASP A 108 -6.58 13.97 24.88
C ASP A 108 -7.22 13.97 26.27
N ALA A 109 -8.55 13.89 26.33
CA ALA A 109 -9.27 13.84 27.59
C ALA A 109 -8.88 12.62 28.44
N ILE A 110 -8.69 11.46 27.82
CA ILE A 110 -8.24 10.24 28.52
C ILE A 110 -6.78 10.34 28.99
N GLN A 111 -5.91 11.01 28.23
CA GLN A 111 -4.52 11.23 28.63
C GLN A 111 -4.36 12.26 29.75
N ALA A 112 -5.34 13.16 29.92
CA ALA A 112 -5.38 14.16 30.98
C ALA A 112 -5.97 13.65 32.32
N LEU A 113 -6.45 12.40 32.36
CA LEU A 113 -6.92 11.72 33.58
C LEU A 113 -5.78 11.00 34.30
#